data_AF-A0A1F2QRQ4-F1
#
_entry.id   AF-A0A1F2QRQ4-F1
#
_cell.length_a   1.000
_cell.length_b   1.000
_cell.length_c   1.000
_cell.angle_alpha   90.00
_cell.angle_beta   90.00
_cell.angle_gamma   90.00
#
_symmetry.space_group_name_H-M   'P 1'
#
loop_
_entity.id
_entity.type
_entity.pdbx_description
1 polymer ?
#
loop_
_entity_poly.entity_id
_entity_poly.type
_entity_poly.pdbx_seq_one_letter_code
_entity_poly.pdbx_strand_id
1 'polypeptide(L)'
;MAASATPTPAPQWPTSEILLLEAMALESEVARLVAARGTLALFKDAELAGAGQLLVECWQEGGDPGAVIESLNPALASRLTATLLGSESRTESNPQKIAEDCVARIHSRAARRRRQEIAEELRQAEHSGDEKRSQEKLASLNALLRRAGGTP
;
A
#
# COMPACT_ATOMS: atom_id res chain seq x y z
N MET A 1 -16.32 20.82 37.18
CA MET A 1 -16.75 19.70 36.32
C MET A 1 -15.87 19.71 35.08
N ALA A 2 -14.80 18.92 35.07
CA ALA A 2 -13.95 18.78 33.89
C ALA A 2 -14.50 17.61 33.08
N ALA A 3 -14.95 17.87 31.86
CA ALA A 3 -15.40 16.84 30.94
C ALA A 3 -14.18 16.01 30.52
N SER A 4 -14.13 14.76 30.95
CA SER A 4 -13.16 13.78 30.49
C SER A 4 -13.37 13.57 28.99
N ALA A 5 -12.50 14.15 28.17
CA ALA A 5 -12.44 13.83 26.75
C ALA A 5 -12.04 12.35 26.63
N THR A 6 -12.98 11.50 26.26
CA THR A 6 -12.71 10.11 25.90
C THR A 6 -11.73 10.13 24.72
N PRO A 7 -10.55 9.50 24.82
CA PRO A 7 -9.63 9.44 23.70
C PRO A 7 -10.32 8.70 22.56
N THR A 8 -10.59 9.41 21.46
CA THR A 8 -11.08 8.81 20.23
C THR A 8 -10.01 7.81 19.76
N PRO A 9 -10.36 6.54 19.51
CA PRO A 9 -9.36 5.57 19.06
C PRO A 9 -8.75 6.07 17.75
N ALA A 10 -7.42 6.14 17.70
CA ALA A 10 -6.71 6.53 16.50
C ALA A 10 -7.07 5.59 15.34
N PRO A 11 -7.22 6.11 14.11
CA PRO A 11 -7.48 5.28 12.94
C PRO A 11 -6.42 4.19 12.80
N GLN A 12 -6.87 2.94 12.65
CA GLN A 12 -6.00 1.77 12.55
C GLN A 12 -5.63 1.51 11.09
N TRP A 13 -4.69 2.29 10.58
CA TRP A 13 -4.19 2.10 9.22
C TRP A 13 -3.23 0.90 9.11
N PRO A 14 -3.19 0.20 7.96
CA PRO A 14 -2.17 -0.79 7.70
C PRO A 14 -0.77 -0.16 7.78
N THR A 15 0.09 -0.68 8.67
CA THR A 15 1.40 -0.07 8.97
C THR A 15 2.27 0.16 7.73
N SER A 16 2.31 -0.79 6.79
CA SER A 16 3.10 -0.64 5.57
C SER A 16 2.54 0.38 4.58
N GLU A 17 1.23 0.63 4.58
CA GLU A 17 0.62 1.60 3.67
C GLU A 17 0.86 3.02 4.18
N ILE A 18 0.66 3.25 5.49
CA ILE A 18 0.89 4.56 6.09
C ILE A 18 2.38 4.95 6.11
N LEU A 19 3.29 4.00 6.40
CA LEU A 19 4.73 4.24 6.32
C LEU A 19 5.20 4.55 4.90
N LEU A 20 4.55 3.95 3.90
CA LEU A 20 4.86 4.24 2.49
C LEU A 20 4.42 5.65 2.11
N LEU A 21 3.24 6.09 2.55
CA LEU A 21 2.79 7.48 2.33
C LEU A 21 3.69 8.48 3.05
N GLU A 22 4.12 8.18 4.27
CA GLU A 22 5.09 8.98 5.01
C GLU A 22 6.40 9.16 4.21
N ALA A 23 6.92 8.07 3.61
CA ALA A 23 8.10 8.13 2.76
C ALA A 23 7.86 8.89 1.43
N MET A 24 6.67 8.73 0.83
CA MET A 24 6.28 9.47 -0.38
C MET A 24 6.14 10.97 -0.14
N ALA A 25 5.65 11.38 1.02
CA ALA A 25 5.54 12.79 1.39
C ALA A 25 6.91 13.46 1.53
N LEU A 26 7.93 12.71 1.92
CA LEU A 26 9.31 13.20 2.11
C LEU A 26 10.12 13.23 0.81
N GLU A 27 9.96 12.23 -0.06
CA GLU A 27 10.83 12.05 -1.23
C GLU A 27 10.05 11.76 -2.52
N SER A 28 10.29 12.58 -3.54
CA SER A 28 9.67 12.42 -4.87
C SER A 28 10.09 11.13 -5.60
N GLU A 29 11.32 10.63 -5.34
CA GLU A 29 11.80 9.35 -5.88
C GLU A 29 10.98 8.17 -5.36
N VAL A 30 10.55 8.23 -4.08
CA VAL A 30 9.68 7.21 -3.50
C VAL A 30 8.32 7.22 -4.18
N ALA A 31 7.73 8.40 -4.41
CA ALA A 31 6.46 8.52 -5.13
C ALA A 31 6.56 7.94 -6.56
N ARG A 32 7.66 8.23 -7.28
CA ARG A 32 7.93 7.64 -8.60
C ARG A 32 8.06 6.13 -8.55
N LEU A 33 8.79 5.58 -7.59
CA LEU A 33 8.94 4.13 -7.41
C LEU A 33 7.60 3.45 -7.14
N VAL A 34 6.77 4.05 -6.29
CA VAL A 34 5.44 3.53 -5.94
C VAL A 34 4.52 3.50 -7.17
N ALA A 35 4.52 4.58 -7.95
CA ALA A 35 3.76 4.69 -9.20
C ALA A 35 4.22 3.66 -10.25
N ALA A 36 5.54 3.58 -10.48
CA ALA A 36 6.12 2.65 -11.46
C ALA A 36 5.81 1.18 -11.15
N ARG A 37 5.68 0.82 -9.87
CA ARG A 37 5.34 -0.53 -9.41
C ARG A 37 3.84 -0.79 -9.28
N GLY A 38 2.99 0.20 -9.55
CA GLY A 38 1.54 0.10 -9.40
C GLY A 38 1.11 -0.26 -7.97
N THR A 39 1.87 0.15 -6.97
CA THR A 39 1.69 -0.35 -5.59
C THR A 39 0.42 0.17 -4.94
N LEU A 40 -0.03 1.38 -5.30
CA LEU A 40 -1.26 1.99 -4.76
C LEU A 40 -2.50 1.15 -5.05
N ALA A 41 -2.56 0.47 -6.21
CA ALA A 41 -3.67 -0.43 -6.57
C ALA A 41 -3.75 -1.69 -5.66
N LEU A 42 -2.70 -1.97 -4.89
CA LEU A 42 -2.61 -3.11 -3.98
C LEU A 42 -2.87 -2.72 -2.51
N PHE A 43 -3.16 -1.46 -2.24
CA PHE A 43 -3.50 -0.99 -0.90
C PHE A 43 -4.81 -1.65 -0.43
N LYS A 44 -4.87 -1.93 0.86
CA LYS A 44 -6.09 -2.44 1.50
C LYS A 44 -7.04 -1.28 1.79
N ASP A 45 -6.49 -0.12 2.14
CA ASP A 45 -7.23 1.06 2.48
C ASP A 45 -7.34 2.00 1.25
N ALA A 46 -8.57 2.22 0.79
CA ALA A 46 -8.85 3.06 -0.37
C ALA A 46 -8.56 4.53 -0.12
N GLU A 47 -8.69 5.00 1.13
CA GLU A 47 -8.38 6.37 1.51
C GLU A 47 -6.88 6.62 1.41
N LEU A 48 -6.07 5.68 1.89
CA LEU A 48 -4.62 5.75 1.75
C LEU A 48 -4.17 5.64 0.29
N ALA A 49 -4.84 4.82 -0.52
CA ALA A 49 -4.57 4.72 -1.95
C ALA A 49 -4.83 6.06 -2.66
N GLY A 50 -5.96 6.71 -2.35
CA GLY A 50 -6.32 8.03 -2.87
C GLY A 50 -5.32 9.11 -2.46
N ALA A 51 -4.94 9.15 -1.18
CA ALA A 51 -3.91 10.08 -0.70
C ALA A 51 -2.56 9.87 -1.41
N GLY A 52 -2.16 8.61 -1.60
CA GLY A 52 -0.95 8.28 -2.35
C GLY A 52 -1.00 8.74 -3.80
N GLN A 53 -2.16 8.64 -4.44
CA GLN A 53 -2.35 9.09 -5.82
C GLN A 53 -2.18 10.62 -5.93
N LEU A 54 -2.78 11.38 -5.00
CA LEU A 54 -2.61 12.84 -4.94
C LEU A 54 -1.15 13.24 -4.73
N LEU A 55 -0.40 12.53 -3.88
CA LEU A 55 1.02 12.77 -3.69
C LEU A 55 1.83 12.48 -4.97
N VAL A 56 1.52 11.39 -5.68
CA VAL A 56 2.18 11.08 -6.97
C VAL A 56 1.94 12.20 -7.99
N GLU A 57 0.69 12.64 -8.14
CA GLU A 57 0.31 13.71 -9.07
C GLU A 57 1.02 15.02 -8.72
N CYS A 58 0.99 15.40 -7.44
CA CYS A 58 1.70 16.58 -6.96
C CYS A 58 3.19 16.56 -7.29
N TRP A 59 3.88 15.44 -7.05
CA TRP A 59 5.30 15.33 -7.38
C TRP A 59 5.57 15.33 -8.89
N GLN A 60 4.66 14.80 -9.70
CA GLN A 60 4.78 14.84 -11.17
C GLN A 60 4.60 16.26 -11.73
N GLU A 61 3.73 17.04 -11.11
CA GLU A 61 3.47 18.44 -11.47
C GLU A 61 4.50 19.41 -10.88
N GLY A 62 5.43 18.93 -10.05
CA GLY A 62 6.42 19.76 -9.35
C GLY A 62 5.81 20.62 -8.24
N GLY A 63 4.65 20.22 -7.71
CA GLY A 63 3.94 20.89 -6.64
C GLY A 63 4.51 20.61 -5.24
N ASP A 64 3.91 21.27 -4.25
CA ASP A 64 4.25 21.13 -2.84
C ASP A 64 3.40 20.03 -2.17
N PRO A 65 4.00 18.94 -1.66
CA PRO A 65 3.28 17.89 -0.95
C PRO A 65 2.58 18.41 0.32
N GLY A 66 3.05 19.52 0.92
CA GLY A 66 2.40 20.15 2.08
C GLY A 66 0.95 20.56 1.78
N ALA A 67 0.71 21.22 0.66
CA ALA A 67 -0.63 21.63 0.24
C ALA A 67 -1.58 20.44 0.00
N VAL A 68 -1.05 19.33 -0.54
CA VAL A 68 -1.82 18.09 -0.68
C VAL A 68 -2.19 17.54 0.68
N ILE A 69 -1.23 17.48 1.61
CA ILE A 69 -1.43 16.92 2.96
C ILE A 69 -2.51 17.69 3.72
N GLU A 70 -2.56 19.02 3.59
CA GLU A 70 -3.60 19.86 4.21
C GLU A 70 -5.01 19.56 3.69
N SER A 71 -5.14 19.06 2.45
CA SER A 71 -6.42 18.70 1.84
C SER A 71 -6.94 17.31 2.26
N LEU A 72 -6.10 16.49 2.90
CA LEU A 72 -6.47 15.15 3.35
C LEU A 72 -7.35 15.20 4.60
N ASN A 73 -7.89 14.04 5.01
CA ASN A 73 -8.62 13.96 6.26
C ASN A 73 -7.72 14.43 7.44
N PRO A 74 -8.29 15.00 8.51
CA PRO A 74 -7.50 15.63 9.58
C PRO A 74 -6.52 14.69 10.28
N ALA A 75 -6.87 13.41 10.44
CA ALA A 75 -6.02 12.44 11.12
C ALA A 75 -4.79 12.10 10.26
N LEU A 76 -4.99 11.88 8.96
CA LEU A 76 -3.93 11.58 8.00
C LEU A 76 -3.05 12.80 7.75
N ALA A 77 -3.67 13.97 7.60
CA ALA A 77 -2.98 15.25 7.47
C ALA A 77 -2.06 15.51 8.68
N SER A 78 -2.59 15.36 9.90
CA SER A 78 -1.81 15.53 11.14
C SER A 78 -0.63 14.57 11.20
N ARG A 79 -0.83 13.30 10.82
CA ARG A 79 0.23 12.29 10.82
C ARG A 79 1.33 12.59 9.80
N LEU A 80 0.97 12.90 8.55
CA LEU A 80 1.95 13.21 7.52
C LEU A 80 2.68 14.53 7.79
N THR A 81 1.98 15.53 8.33
CA THR A 81 2.58 16.80 8.77
C THR A 81 3.60 16.56 9.88
N ALA A 82 3.27 15.74 10.89
CA ALA A 82 4.22 15.38 11.95
C ALA A 82 5.48 14.69 11.39
N THR A 83 5.32 13.89 10.33
CA THR A 83 6.46 13.27 9.63
C THR A 83 7.31 14.30 8.89
N LEU A 84 6.69 15.25 8.18
CA LEU A 84 7.42 16.31 7.48
C LEU A 84 8.23 17.17 8.47
N LEU A 85 7.60 17.62 9.55
CA LEU A 85 8.22 18.45 10.58
C LEU A 85 9.26 17.68 11.41
N GLY A 86 9.07 16.38 11.61
CA GLY A 86 9.98 15.52 12.37
C GLY A 86 11.14 14.95 11.55
N SER A 87 11.16 15.20 10.24
CA SER A 87 12.18 14.66 9.32
C SER A 87 13.59 15.17 9.64
N GLU A 88 13.71 16.40 10.16
CA GLU A 88 14.98 16.99 10.58
C GLU A 88 15.64 16.27 11.77
N SER A 89 14.89 15.50 12.57
CA SER A 89 15.43 14.68 13.67
C SER A 89 15.63 13.21 13.32
N ARG A 90 15.21 12.74 12.13
CA ARG A 90 15.35 11.35 11.70
C ARG A 90 16.64 11.14 10.89
N THR A 91 17.79 11.36 11.52
CA THR A 91 19.11 11.18 10.89
C THR A 91 19.42 9.71 10.52
N GLU A 92 18.61 8.73 10.93
CA GLU A 92 18.97 7.30 10.85
C GLU A 92 18.11 6.45 9.88
N SER A 93 16.99 6.94 9.37
CA SER A 93 16.09 6.13 8.53
C SER A 93 16.05 6.63 7.09
N ASN A 94 16.64 5.85 6.18
CA ASN A 94 16.60 6.10 4.74
C ASN A 94 15.15 5.84 4.22
N PRO A 95 14.41 6.89 3.78
CA PRO A 95 13.02 6.76 3.32
C PRO A 95 12.86 5.80 2.14
N GLN A 96 13.86 5.74 1.26
CA GLN A 96 13.87 4.82 0.13
C GLN A 96 13.91 3.35 0.56
N LYS A 97 14.73 3.00 1.56
CA LYS A 97 14.76 1.63 2.11
C LYS A 97 13.43 1.25 2.77
N ILE A 98 12.84 2.17 3.54
CA ILE A 98 11.52 1.98 4.14
C ILE A 98 10.48 1.73 3.05
N ALA A 99 10.52 2.51 1.97
CA ALA A 99 9.60 2.37 0.85
C ALA A 99 9.75 1.00 0.17
N GLU A 100 10.98 0.57 -0.10
CA GLU A 100 11.26 -0.75 -0.71
C GLU A 100 10.70 -1.90 0.14
N ASP A 101 10.93 -1.87 1.44
CA ASP A 101 10.41 -2.87 2.38
C ASP A 101 8.87 -2.85 2.43
N CYS A 102 8.26 -1.67 2.46
CA CYS A 102 6.80 -1.54 2.47
C CYS A 102 6.18 -2.03 1.16
N VAL A 103 6.76 -1.67 0.02
CA VAL A 103 6.35 -2.17 -1.31
C VAL A 103 6.46 -3.69 -1.36
N ALA A 104 7.58 -4.26 -0.92
CA ALA A 104 7.77 -5.72 -0.91
C ALA A 104 6.70 -6.43 -0.05
N ARG A 105 6.38 -5.88 1.13
CA ARG A 105 5.33 -6.41 2.01
C ARG A 105 3.94 -6.32 1.39
N ILE A 106 3.59 -5.18 0.78
CA ILE A 106 2.29 -4.98 0.11
C ILE A 106 2.12 -5.96 -1.06
N HIS A 107 3.15 -6.09 -1.91
CA HIS A 107 3.13 -7.02 -3.04
C HIS A 107 3.07 -8.48 -2.59
N SER A 108 3.85 -8.86 -1.58
CA SER A 108 3.82 -10.22 -1.01
C SER A 108 2.43 -10.58 -0.45
N ARG A 109 1.82 -9.64 0.29
CA ARG A 109 0.44 -9.77 0.78
C ARG A 109 -0.55 -9.96 -0.36
N ALA A 110 -0.48 -9.11 -1.39
CA ALA A 110 -1.37 -9.19 -2.54
C ALA A 110 -1.22 -10.52 -3.29
N ALA A 111 0.02 -10.97 -3.51
CA ALA A 111 0.29 -12.26 -4.15
C ALA A 111 -0.20 -13.46 -3.32
N ARG A 112 -0.07 -13.40 -1.98
CA ARG A 112 -0.63 -14.42 -1.09
C ARG A 112 -2.16 -14.46 -1.19
N ARG A 113 -2.82 -13.31 -1.12
CA ARG A 113 -4.27 -13.20 -1.24
C ARG A 113 -4.75 -13.76 -2.59
N ARG A 114 -4.10 -13.39 -3.68
CA ARG A 114 -4.47 -13.86 -5.03
C ARG A 114 -4.33 -15.38 -5.18
N ARG A 115 -3.28 -15.96 -4.59
CA ARG A 115 -3.10 -17.43 -4.57
C ARG A 115 -4.21 -18.12 -3.79
N GLN A 116 -4.61 -17.56 -2.64
CA GLN A 116 -5.70 -18.11 -1.83
C GLN A 116 -7.04 -18.07 -2.57
N GLU A 117 -7.35 -16.93 -3.21
CA GLU A 117 -8.57 -16.77 -4.02
C GLU A 117 -8.65 -17.82 -5.15
N ILE A 118 -7.57 -18.00 -5.92
CA ILE A 118 -7.54 -19.00 -7.01
C ILE A 118 -7.67 -20.42 -6.47
N ALA A 119 -7.03 -20.74 -5.33
CA ALA A 119 -7.15 -22.05 -4.72
C ALA A 119 -8.57 -22.33 -4.19
N GLU A 120 -9.27 -21.31 -3.70
CA GLU A 120 -10.68 -21.40 -3.32
C GLU A 120 -11.58 -21.60 -4.54
N GLU A 121 -11.39 -20.81 -5.59
CA GLU A 121 -12.12 -20.95 -6.86
C GLU A 121 -11.92 -22.34 -7.48
N LEU A 122 -10.70 -22.89 -7.40
CA LEU A 122 -10.40 -24.24 -7.88
C LEU A 122 -11.17 -25.30 -7.09
N ARG A 123 -11.13 -25.25 -5.75
CA ARG A 123 -11.87 -26.18 -4.88
C ARG A 123 -13.38 -26.12 -5.15
N GLN A 124 -13.92 -24.93 -5.41
CA GLN A 124 -15.33 -24.76 -5.77
C GLN A 124 -15.64 -25.38 -7.13
N ALA A 125 -14.80 -25.15 -8.14
CA ALA A 125 -14.96 -25.73 -9.48
C ALA A 125 -14.93 -27.26 -9.43
N GLU A 126 -13.96 -27.85 -8.72
CA GLU A 126 -13.83 -29.29 -8.51
C GLU A 126 -15.07 -29.87 -7.81
N HIS A 127 -15.55 -29.22 -6.75
CA HIS A 127 -16.73 -29.67 -6.03
C HIS A 127 -18.00 -29.63 -6.90
N SER A 128 -18.10 -28.64 -7.79
CA SER A 128 -19.23 -28.50 -8.71
C SER A 128 -19.15 -29.38 -9.97
N GLY A 129 -18.04 -30.10 -10.17
CA GLY A 129 -17.80 -30.88 -11.38
C GLY A 129 -17.55 -30.04 -12.64
N ASP A 130 -17.28 -28.74 -12.51
CA ASP A 130 -16.99 -27.84 -13.64
C ASP A 130 -15.52 -28.02 -14.06
N GLU A 131 -15.29 -29.04 -14.87
CA GLU A 131 -13.96 -29.46 -15.32
C GLU A 131 -13.25 -28.35 -16.13
N LYS A 132 -14.01 -27.57 -16.92
CA LYS A 132 -13.46 -26.46 -17.69
C LYS A 132 -12.95 -25.35 -16.78
N ARG A 133 -13.74 -24.91 -15.78
CA ARG A 133 -13.27 -23.94 -14.79
C ARG A 133 -12.09 -24.49 -13.99
N SER A 134 -12.11 -25.76 -13.59
CA SER A 134 -11.01 -26.37 -12.84
C SER A 134 -9.69 -26.27 -13.61
N GLN A 135 -9.68 -26.65 -14.89
CA GLN A 135 -8.51 -26.55 -15.76
C GLN A 135 -8.02 -25.10 -15.91
N GLU A 136 -8.92 -24.13 -16.09
CA GLU A 136 -8.58 -22.71 -16.17
C GLU A 136 -7.92 -22.18 -14.88
N LYS A 137 -8.42 -22.59 -13.71
CA LYS A 137 -7.86 -22.17 -12.41
C LYS A 137 -6.54 -22.84 -12.10
N LEU A 138 -6.35 -24.12 -12.46
CA LEU A 138 -5.07 -24.81 -12.38
C LEU A 138 -4.00 -24.15 -13.24
N ALA A 139 -4.33 -23.79 -14.48
CA ALA A 139 -3.42 -23.06 -15.37
C ALA A 139 -3.04 -21.69 -14.76
N SER A 140 -4.01 -20.98 -14.19
CA SER A 140 -3.79 -19.69 -13.52
C SER A 140 -2.87 -19.80 -12.29
N LEU A 141 -3.06 -20.85 -11.47
CA LEU A 141 -2.23 -21.10 -10.30
C LEU A 141 -0.78 -21.45 -10.71
N ASN A 142 -0.61 -22.32 -11.71
CA ASN A 142 0.71 -22.69 -12.22
C ASN A 142 1.45 -21.48 -12.82
N ALA A 143 0.75 -20.60 -13.55
CA ALA A 143 1.35 -19.37 -14.07
C ALA A 143 1.87 -18.46 -12.95
N LEU A 144 1.10 -18.31 -11.86
CA LEU A 144 1.54 -17.54 -10.69
C LEU A 144 2.76 -18.16 -9.99
N LEU A 145 2.79 -19.50 -9.84
CA LEU A 145 3.93 -20.19 -9.22
C LEU A 145 5.21 -20.07 -10.06
N ARG A 146 5.10 -20.16 -11.39
CA ARG A 146 6.26 -19.97 -12.30
C ARG A 146 6.81 -18.55 -12.23
N ARG A 147 5.93 -17.54 -12.09
CA ARG A 147 6.35 -16.15 -11.93
C ARG A 147 6.99 -15.88 -10.56
N ALA A 148 6.58 -16.61 -9.53
CA ALA A 148 7.13 -16.49 -8.17
C ALA A 148 8.42 -17.31 -7.94
N GLY A 149 8.59 -18.42 -8.66
CA GLY A 149 9.78 -19.29 -8.61
C GLY A 149 10.87 -18.92 -9.62
N GLY A 150 10.70 -17.83 -10.38
CA GLY A 150 11.70 -17.30 -11.29
C GLY A 150 12.69 -16.39 -10.59
N THR A 151 13.59 -16.97 -9.80
CA THR A 151 14.90 -16.38 -9.48
C THR A 151 15.96 -17.12 -10.29
N PRO A 152 16.83 -16.45 -11.08
CA PRO A 152 18.08 -17.06 -11.52
C PRO A 152 18.97 -17.42 -10.31
#